data_AF-A0A0A7EBC5-F1
#
_entry.id   AF-A0A0A7EBC5-F1
#
_cell.length_a   1.000
_cell.length_b   1.000
_cell.length_c   1.000
_cell.angle_alpha   90.00
_cell.angle_beta   90.00
_cell.angle_gamma   90.00
#
_symmetry.space_group_name_H-M   'P 1'
#
loop_
_entity.id
_entity.type
_entity.pdbx_description
1 polymer ?
#
loop_
_entity_poly.entity_id
_entity_poly.type
_entity_poly.pdbx_seq_one_letter_code
_entity_poly.pdbx_strand_id
1 'polypeptide(L)'
;MTTERAFVKSGRNTIIHKEKKYDLVIINGESHPKIRVTSDGLQPFKESVPRNRREAKERYLEIVQIGSPDVFGEEKQLLFLQALDGREYKVDYSKVGTKLFVRVHQESYM
;
A
#
# COMPACT_ATOMS: atom_id res chain seq x y z
N MET A 1 -6.66 -13.09 -20.45
CA MET A 1 -5.91 -11.84 -20.21
C MET A 1 -5.70 -11.69 -18.71
N THR A 2 -4.52 -12.06 -18.21
CA THR A 2 -4.13 -11.80 -16.82
C THR A 2 -4.03 -10.29 -16.64
N THR A 3 -5.03 -9.68 -16.01
CA THR A 3 -4.95 -8.28 -15.61
C THR A 3 -3.81 -8.15 -14.62
N GLU A 4 -2.67 -7.60 -15.06
CA GLU A 4 -1.53 -7.36 -14.18
C GLU A 4 -1.97 -6.49 -12.99
N ARG A 5 -1.42 -6.77 -11.80
CA ARG A 5 -1.62 -5.97 -10.60
C ARG A 5 -0.87 -4.65 -10.73
N ALA A 6 -1.40 -3.57 -10.16
CA ALA A 6 -0.75 -2.25 -10.11
C ALA A 6 0.47 -2.20 -9.16
N PHE A 7 0.83 -3.33 -8.56
CA PHE A 7 1.93 -3.47 -7.62
C PHE A 7 2.71 -4.78 -7.84
N VAL A 8 3.93 -4.79 -7.33
CA VAL A 8 4.78 -5.98 -7.22
C VAL A 8 5.06 -6.23 -5.75
N LYS A 9 5.07 -7.50 -5.37
CA LYS A 9 5.55 -7.95 -4.06
C LYS A 9 7.06 -8.15 -4.15
N SER A 10 7.81 -7.49 -3.29
CA SER A 10 9.22 -7.79 -3.11
C SER A 10 9.43 -8.54 -1.78
N GLY A 11 10.63 -9.08 -1.56
CA GLY A 11 10.97 -9.73 -0.30
C GLY A 11 10.81 -8.79 0.90
N ARG A 12 10.76 -9.35 2.12
CA ARG A 12 10.78 -8.59 3.40
C ARG A 12 9.60 -7.63 3.63
N ASN A 13 8.37 -8.03 3.31
CA ASN A 13 7.16 -7.24 3.51
C ASN A 13 7.10 -5.93 2.68
N THR A 14 7.72 -5.94 1.49
CA THR A 14 7.76 -4.79 0.60
C THR A 14 6.72 -4.88 -0.51
N ILE A 15 5.97 -3.80 -0.71
CA ILE A 15 5.06 -3.59 -1.84
C ILE A 15 5.59 -2.44 -2.68
N ILE A 16 5.82 -2.68 -3.96
CA ILE A 16 6.33 -1.69 -4.91
C ILE A 16 5.19 -1.32 -5.85
N HIS A 17 4.83 -0.04 -5.86
CA HIS A 17 3.86 0.49 -6.82
C HIS A 17 4.49 0.56 -8.21
N LYS A 18 3.80 0.05 -9.24
CA LYS A 18 4.32 0.02 -10.62
C LYS A 18 3.42 0.62 -11.70
N GLU A 19 2.22 1.11 -11.38
CA GLU A 19 1.27 1.58 -12.39
C GLU A 19 0.57 2.89 -11.98
N LYS A 20 0.93 4.01 -12.63
CA LYS A 20 0.37 5.34 -12.33
C LYS A 20 -1.15 5.47 -12.48
N LYS A 21 -1.78 4.56 -13.21
CA LYS A 21 -3.24 4.60 -13.48
C LYS A 21 -4.08 4.36 -12.22
N TYR A 22 -3.57 3.63 -11.24
CA TYR A 22 -4.33 3.25 -10.05
C TYR A 22 -3.54 3.59 -8.79
N ASP A 23 -4.17 4.22 -7.82
CA ASP A 23 -3.57 4.32 -6.48
C ASP A 23 -3.76 3.02 -5.73
N LEU A 24 -2.77 2.62 -4.92
CA LEU A 24 -2.89 1.44 -4.08
C LEU A 24 -3.56 1.79 -2.76
N VAL A 25 -4.53 1.00 -2.32
CA VAL A 25 -5.11 1.11 -0.98
C VAL A 25 -4.65 -0.09 -0.17
N ILE A 26 -3.73 0.15 0.75
CA ILE A 26 -3.16 -0.87 1.63
C ILE A 26 -4.09 -1.09 2.82
N ILE A 27 -4.53 -2.33 2.98
CA ILE A 27 -5.35 -2.78 4.09
C ILE A 27 -4.59 -3.88 4.82
N ASN A 28 -4.18 -3.58 6.05
CA ASN A 28 -3.46 -4.49 6.92
C ASN A 28 -4.37 -4.88 8.09
N GLY A 29 -5.35 -5.74 7.85
CA GLY A 29 -6.38 -6.02 8.85
C GLY A 29 -7.43 -4.93 8.97
N GLU A 30 -8.43 -5.17 9.81
CA GLU A 30 -9.59 -4.28 9.96
C GLU A 30 -9.33 -3.10 10.91
N SER A 31 -8.54 -3.34 11.97
CA SER A 31 -8.28 -2.42 13.07
C SER A 31 -7.18 -1.39 12.78
N HIS A 32 -6.34 -1.64 11.78
CA HIS A 32 -5.22 -0.77 11.45
C HIS A 32 -5.62 0.36 10.49
N PRO A 33 -4.93 1.53 10.56
CA PRO A 33 -5.13 2.62 9.62
C PRO A 33 -4.84 2.17 8.18
N LYS A 34 -5.72 2.55 7.25
CA LYS A 34 -5.56 2.26 5.83
C LYS A 34 -4.71 3.34 5.16
N ILE A 35 -3.87 2.94 4.23
CA ILE A 35 -2.91 3.85 3.58
C ILE A 35 -3.15 3.85 2.08
N ARG A 36 -3.22 5.04 1.48
CA ARG A 36 -3.22 5.25 0.03
C ARG A 36 -1.79 5.50 -0.41
N VAL A 37 -1.30 4.69 -1.33
CA VAL A 37 -0.02 4.92 -2.03
C VAL A 37 -0.36 5.51 -3.39
N THR A 38 0.14 6.71 -3.62
CA THR A 38 -0.10 7.50 -4.84
C THR A 38 1.18 7.60 -5.66
N SER A 39 1.13 8.32 -6.79
CA SER A 39 2.34 8.63 -7.54
C SER A 39 3.34 9.49 -6.75
N ASP A 40 2.86 10.32 -5.82
CA ASP A 40 3.65 11.38 -5.18
C ASP A 40 3.97 11.05 -3.70
N GLY A 41 3.65 9.83 -3.25
CA GLY A 41 3.89 9.35 -1.89
C GLY A 41 2.67 8.75 -1.20
N LEU A 42 2.67 8.79 0.13
CA LEU A 42 1.65 8.16 0.98
C LEU A 42 0.67 9.18 1.54
N GLN A 43 -0.61 8.79 1.58
CA GLN A 43 -1.68 9.56 2.18
C GLN A 43 -2.55 8.66 3.08
N PRO A 44 -3.14 9.19 4.17
CA PRO A 44 -4.14 8.45 4.93
C PRO A 44 -5.38 8.15 4.07
N PHE A 45 -5.82 6.90 4.02
CA PHE A 45 -7.07 6.54 3.33
C PHE A 45 -8.25 6.61 4.31
N LYS A 46 -9.04 7.68 4.21
CA LYS A 46 -10.21 7.95 5.08
C LYS A 46 -11.55 7.64 4.41
N GLU A 47 -11.54 7.33 3.13
CA GLU A 47 -12.74 7.03 2.36
C GLU A 47 -13.27 5.63 2.67
N SER A 48 -14.51 5.35 2.29
CA SER A 48 -15.04 3.98 2.38
C SER A 48 -14.26 3.06 1.46
N VAL A 49 -13.88 1.88 1.97
CA VAL A 49 -13.25 0.84 1.17
C VAL A 49 -14.27 0.37 0.12
N PRO A 50 -13.89 0.31 -1.17
CA PRO A 50 -14.73 -0.25 -2.22
C PRO A 50 -15.19 -1.67 -1.87
N ARG A 51 -16.45 -1.99 -2.15
CA ARG A 51 -17.05 -3.31 -1.83
C ARG A 51 -16.51 -4.42 -2.71
N ASN A 52 -16.04 -4.09 -3.92
CA ASN A 52 -15.51 -5.05 -4.86
C ASN A 52 -14.45 -4.43 -5.79
N ARG A 53 -13.78 -5.29 -6.57
CA ARG A 53 -12.71 -4.89 -7.50
C ARG A 53 -13.20 -3.93 -8.59
N ARG A 54 -14.45 -4.06 -9.04
CA ARG A 54 -15.02 -3.20 -10.08
C ARG A 54 -15.17 -1.77 -9.57
N GLU A 55 -15.79 -1.60 -8.40
CA GLU A 55 -15.95 -0.29 -7.74
C GLU A 55 -14.58 0.35 -7.45
N ALA A 56 -13.59 -0.45 -7.03
CA ALA A 56 -12.24 0.05 -6.84
C ALA A 56 -11.66 0.60 -8.15
N LYS A 57 -11.79 -0.14 -9.26
CA LYS A 57 -11.28 0.28 -10.57
C LYS A 57 -12.02 1.50 -11.15
N GLU A 58 -13.33 1.64 -10.91
CA GLU A 58 -14.10 2.85 -11.26
C GLU A 58 -13.59 4.09 -10.51
N ARG A 59 -13.03 3.90 -9.32
CA ARG A 59 -12.38 4.96 -8.51
C ARG A 59 -10.88 5.12 -8.76
N TYR A 60 -10.33 4.43 -9.75
CA TYR A 60 -8.88 4.38 -10.00
C TYR A 60 -8.07 3.88 -8.79
N LEU A 61 -8.61 2.90 -8.07
CA LEU A 61 -7.99 2.27 -6.91
C LEU A 61 -7.67 0.80 -7.18
N GLU A 62 -6.60 0.32 -6.55
CA GLU A 62 -6.29 -1.10 -6.41
C GLU A 62 -6.16 -1.47 -4.93
N ILE A 63 -7.04 -2.36 -4.47
CA ILE A 63 -7.05 -2.78 -3.07
C ILE A 63 -5.98 -3.85 -2.85
N VAL A 64 -5.11 -3.62 -1.88
CA VAL A 64 -4.03 -4.54 -1.49
C VAL A 64 -4.32 -5.04 -0.07
N GLN A 65 -4.88 -6.24 0.01
CA GLN A 65 -5.15 -6.94 1.27
C GLN A 65 -3.89 -7.66 1.74
N ILE A 66 -3.19 -7.11 2.73
CA ILE A 66 -1.91 -7.63 3.22
C ILE A 66 -2.03 -9.05 3.77
N GLY A 67 -3.08 -9.31 4.54
CA GLY A 67 -3.38 -10.64 5.09
C GLY A 67 -3.89 -11.66 4.07
N SER A 68 -4.11 -11.28 2.81
CA SER A 68 -4.50 -12.24 1.78
C SER A 68 -3.33 -13.18 1.44
N PRO A 69 -3.56 -14.49 1.26
CA PRO A 69 -2.54 -15.45 0.82
C PRO A 69 -1.81 -15.02 -0.47
N ASP A 70 -2.51 -14.26 -1.33
CA ASP A 70 -1.93 -13.79 -2.59
C ASP A 70 -0.94 -12.62 -2.43
N VAL A 71 -0.84 -12.05 -1.23
CA VAL A 71 0.05 -10.94 -0.91
C VAL A 71 1.12 -11.44 0.07
N PHE A 72 0.81 -11.50 1.36
CA PHE A 72 1.71 -12.01 2.40
C PHE A 72 1.09 -13.08 3.31
N GLY A 73 -0.23 -13.30 3.26
CA GLY A 73 -0.93 -14.35 4.02
C GLY A 73 -1.19 -14.04 5.50
N GLU A 74 -0.65 -12.94 6.03
CA GLU A 74 -0.86 -12.50 7.40
C GLU A 74 -0.72 -10.98 7.50
N GLU A 75 -1.32 -10.40 8.54
CA GLU A 75 -1.08 -9.01 8.89
C GLU A 75 0.38 -8.80 9.27
N LYS A 76 0.92 -7.63 8.92
CA LYS A 76 2.32 -7.30 9.18
C LYS A 76 2.42 -6.15 10.15
N GLN A 77 3.23 -6.32 11.19
CA GLN A 77 3.60 -5.19 12.05
C GLN A 77 4.41 -4.14 11.26
N LEU A 78 5.27 -4.59 10.35
CA LEU A 78 6.15 -3.73 9.56
C LEU A 78 5.98 -3.98 8.07
N LEU A 79 5.67 -2.91 7.32
CA LEU A 79 5.59 -2.89 5.86
C LEU A 79 6.54 -1.85 5.28
N PHE A 80 7.04 -2.13 4.08
CA PHE A 80 7.73 -1.17 3.24
C PHE A 80 6.89 -0.90 2.00
N LEU A 81 6.63 0.36 1.71
CA LEU A 81 5.81 0.79 0.59
C LEU A 81 6.66 1.70 -0.30
N GLN A 82 6.94 1.27 -1.52
CA GLN A 82 7.61 2.12 -2.50
C GLN A 82 6.57 2.75 -3.42
N ALA A 83 6.52 4.08 -3.42
CA ALA A 83 5.67 4.85 -4.33
C ALA A 83 6.38 5.10 -5.67
N LEU A 84 5.66 5.68 -6.64
CA LEU A 84 6.21 5.97 -7.97
C LEU A 84 7.18 7.16 -7.97
N ASP A 85 7.24 7.93 -6.88
CA ASP A 85 8.20 9.01 -6.65
C ASP A 85 9.62 8.50 -6.35
N GLY A 86 9.83 7.18 -6.32
CA GLY A 86 11.11 6.55 -6.01
C GLY A 86 11.43 6.50 -4.52
N ARG A 87 10.55 7.02 -3.65
CA ARG A 87 10.70 6.93 -2.20
C ARG A 87 10.12 5.62 -1.67
N GLU A 88 10.87 5.01 -0.76
CA GLU A 88 10.39 3.90 0.04
C GLU A 88 10.02 4.39 1.44
N TYR A 89 8.82 4.03 1.87
CA TYR A 89 8.25 4.41 3.15
C TYR A 89 8.19 3.19 4.06
N LYS A 90 8.74 3.34 5.26
CA LYS A 90 8.58 2.40 6.36
C LYS A 90 7.28 2.70 7.09
N VAL A 91 6.40 1.71 7.16
CA VAL A 91 5.13 1.76 7.91
C VAL A 91 5.19 0.77 9.05
N ASP A 92 5.19 1.27 10.29
CA ASP A 92 5.25 0.46 11.52
C ASP A 92 3.93 0.54 12.29
N TYR A 93 3.08 -0.47 12.12
CA TYR A 93 1.76 -0.55 12.75
C TYR A 93 1.80 -0.67 14.28
N SER A 94 2.95 -0.95 14.89
CA SER A 94 3.11 -0.85 16.36
C SER A 94 3.23 0.59 16.87
N LYS A 95 3.39 1.56 15.95
CA LYS A 95 3.63 2.97 16.25
C LYS A 95 2.49 3.89 15.78
N VAL A 96 1.32 3.33 15.49
CA VAL A 96 0.11 4.07 15.10
C VAL A 96 -0.15 5.22 16.09
N GLY A 97 -0.49 6.40 15.57
CA GLY A 97 -0.72 7.61 16.37
C GLY A 97 0.55 8.40 16.72
N THR A 98 1.74 7.90 16.37
CA THR A 98 3.00 8.61 16.58
C THR A 98 3.64 9.07 15.26
N LYS A 99 4.61 9.98 15.34
CA LYS A 99 5.43 10.40 14.19
C LYS A 99 6.29 9.26 13.61
N LEU A 100 6.43 8.14 14.33
CA LEU A 100 7.18 6.97 13.87
C LEU A 100 6.33 5.98 13.07
N PHE A 101 5.01 6.21 12.96
CA PHE A 101 4.10 5.34 12.21
C PHE A 101 4.50 5.23 10.73
N VAL A 102 4.76 6.37 10.08
CA VAL A 102 5.21 6.44 8.68
C VAL A 102 6.46 7.28 8.61
N ARG A 103 7.51 6.74 8.01
CA ARG A 103 8.77 7.47 7.75
C ARG A 103 9.29 7.13 6.36
N VAL A 104 9.95 8.08 5.72
CA VAL A 104 10.78 7.78 4.56
C VAL A 104 11.96 6.92 5.03
N HIS A 105 12.11 5.74 4.45
CA HIS A 105 13.18 4.79 4.76
C HIS A 105 14.39 4.99 3.85
N GLN A 106 14.14 5.10 2.55
CA GLN A 106 15.15 5.32 1.52
C GLN A 106 14.58 6.25 0.45
N GLU A 107 15.43 7.12 -0.08
CA GLU A 107 15.15 7.84 -1.32
C GLU A 107 16.07 7.24 -2.37
N SER A 108 15.51 6.58 -3.38
CA SER A 108 16.29 6.19 -4.55
C SER A 108 16.46 7.43 -5.40
N TYR A 109 17.69 7.95 -5.51
CA TYR A 109 18.06 8.83 -6.63
C TYR A 109 18.04 7.95 -7.89
N MET A 110 16.91 7.95 -8.61
CA MET A 110 16.88 7.54 -10.02
C MET A 110 17.17 8.75 -10.89
#